data_AF-A0A269XG24-F1
#
_entry.id   AF-A0A269XG24-F1
#
_cell.length_a   1.000
_cell.length_b   1.000
_cell.length_c   1.000
_cell.angle_alpha   90.00
_cell.angle_beta   90.00
_cell.angle_gamma   90.00
#
_symmetry.space_group_name_H-M   'P 1'
#
loop_
_entity.id
_entity.type
_entity.pdbx_description
1 polymer ?
#
loop_
_entity_poly.entity_id
_entity_poly.type
_entity_poly.pdbx_seq_one_letter_code
_entity_poly.pdbx_strand_id
1 'polypeptide(L)'
;HFFEANQALKFDREKAYGKHLDIPAGAAVRFEPGDEKEIQLVEYSGRRKIYGFRGLVNGDIDEERVYRPTGKEDENAGVFGDEGEQN
;
A
#
# COMPACT_ATOMS: atom_id res chain seq x y z
N HIS A 1 -0.32 -6.94 -2.15
CA HIS A 1 -1.23 -6.27 -1.22
C HIS A 1 -0.47 -6.06 0.07
N PHE A 2 0.03 -4.85 0.32
CA PHE A 2 0.99 -4.63 1.41
C PHE A 2 0.37 -4.85 2.80
N PHE A 3 -0.94 -4.64 2.95
CA PHE A 3 -1.73 -5.08 4.11
C PHE A 3 -1.46 -6.52 4.55
N GLU A 4 -1.25 -7.44 3.59
CA GLU A 4 -1.03 -8.87 3.82
C GLU A 4 0.46 -9.24 3.92
N ALA A 5 1.35 -8.25 4.04
CA ALA A 5 2.77 -8.50 4.27
C ALA A 5 3.03 -9.20 5.61
N ASN A 6 4.28 -9.62 5.82
CA ASN A 6 4.71 -10.36 7.01
C ASN A 6 4.22 -9.69 8.31
N GLN A 7 3.71 -10.49 9.26
CA GLN A 7 3.23 -10.03 10.57
C GLN A 7 4.34 -9.47 11.46
N ALA A 8 5.59 -9.86 11.21
CA ALA A 8 6.75 -9.31 11.92
C ALA A 8 7.02 -7.83 11.60
N LEU A 9 6.54 -7.33 10.45
CA LEU A 9 6.62 -5.92 10.09
C LEU A 9 5.58 -5.11 10.88
N LYS A 10 6.04 -4.04 11.53
CA LYS A 10 5.22 -3.12 12.31
C LYS A 10 4.94 -1.87 11.48
N PHE A 11 3.69 -1.67 11.10
CA PHE A 11 3.20 -0.51 10.37
C PHE A 11 1.67 -0.43 10.52
N ASP A 12 1.07 0.69 10.14
CA ASP A 12 -0.39 0.82 10.11
C ASP A 12 -0.98 0.02 8.94
N ARG A 13 -1.58 -1.13 9.26
CA ARG A 13 -2.14 -2.03 8.24
C ARG A 13 -3.35 -1.44 7.56
N GLU A 14 -4.24 -0.78 8.30
CA GLU A 14 -5.46 -0.24 7.70
C GLU A 14 -5.12 0.83 6.64
N LYS A 15 -4.05 1.61 6.86
CA LYS A 15 -3.55 2.56 5.85
C LYS A 15 -3.00 1.91 4.56
N ALA A 16 -2.57 0.65 4.64
CA ALA A 16 -1.99 -0.14 3.55
C ALA A 16 -3.02 -1.02 2.81
N TYR A 17 -4.28 -1.03 3.23
CA TYR A 17 -5.34 -1.81 2.61
C TYR A 17 -5.60 -1.38 1.17
N GLY A 18 -5.68 -2.34 0.25
CA GLY A 18 -5.89 -2.08 -1.18
C GLY A 18 -4.69 -1.44 -1.90
N LYS A 19 -3.50 -1.42 -1.29
CA LYS A 19 -2.29 -0.77 -1.84
C LYS A 19 -1.12 -1.73 -2.10
N HIS A 20 -0.19 -1.29 -2.94
CA HIS A 20 1.11 -1.93 -3.21
C HIS A 20 2.26 -0.92 -3.12
N LEU A 21 3.49 -1.42 -3.07
CA LEU A 21 4.70 -0.59 -3.06
C LEU A 21 4.78 0.21 -4.37
N ASP A 22 5.03 1.51 -4.25
CA ASP A 22 5.29 2.39 -5.37
C ASP A 22 6.74 2.28 -5.82
N ILE A 23 7.04 1.18 -6.51
CA ILE A 23 8.35 0.87 -7.05
C ILE A 23 8.19 0.26 -8.44
N PRO A 24 9.22 0.31 -9.30
CA PRO A 24 9.18 -0.31 -10.62
C PRO A 24 8.73 -1.77 -10.58
N ALA A 25 7.99 -2.19 -11.61
CA ALA A 25 7.49 -3.56 -11.69
C ALA A 25 8.64 -4.58 -11.61
N GLY A 26 8.51 -5.55 -10.70
CA GLY A 26 9.52 -6.58 -10.46
C GLY A 26 10.62 -6.20 -9.47
N ALA A 27 10.69 -4.94 -9.01
CA ALA A 27 11.54 -4.55 -7.90
C ALA A 27 10.96 -5.02 -6.55
N ALA A 28 11.80 -4.99 -5.50
CA ALA A 28 11.38 -5.32 -4.14
C ALA A 28 12.13 -4.46 -3.12
N VAL A 29 11.45 -4.13 -2.03
CA VAL A 29 12.06 -3.51 -0.84
C VAL A 29 12.42 -4.60 0.16
N ARG A 30 13.67 -4.60 0.62
CA ARG A 30 14.18 -5.52 1.62
C ARG A 30 14.24 -4.84 2.99
N PHE A 31 13.73 -5.53 4.00
CA PHE A 31 13.80 -5.13 5.41
C PHE A 31 14.70 -6.11 6.15
N GLU A 32 15.79 -5.61 6.73
CA GLU A 32 16.61 -6.40 7.64
C GLU A 32 15.99 -6.44 9.05
N PRO A 33 16.35 -7.41 9.90
CA PRO A 33 15.89 -7.44 11.29
C PRO A 33 16.27 -6.15 12.03
N GLY A 34 15.26 -5.39 12.48
CA GLY A 34 15.43 -4.13 13.20
C GLY A 34 15.58 -2.88 12.32
N ASP A 35 15.49 -3.05 11.00
CA ASP A 35 15.52 -1.94 10.04
C ASP A 35 14.17 -1.21 10.02
N GLU A 36 14.23 0.12 9.90
CA GLU A 36 13.07 0.99 9.79
C GLU A 36 13.21 1.81 8.50
N LYS A 37 12.19 1.76 7.65
CA LYS A 37 12.16 2.48 6.39
C LYS A 37 10.78 3.09 6.18
N GLU A 38 10.78 4.33 5.74
CA GLU A 38 9.60 4.94 5.14
C GLU A 38 9.43 4.42 3.71
N ILE A 39 8.21 4.02 3.36
CA ILE A 39 7.87 3.47 2.06
C ILE A 39 6.62 4.17 1.52
N GLN A 40 6.56 4.31 0.21
CA GLN A 40 5.38 4.84 -0.46
C GLN A 40 4.49 3.70 -0.95
N LEU A 41 3.19 3.86 -0.74
CA LEU A 41 2.17 2.90 -1.10
C LEU A 41 1.13 3.54 -2.01
N VAL A 42 0.90 2.93 -3.16
CA VAL A 42 -0.10 3.35 -4.15
C VAL A 42 -1.26 2.37 -4.23
N GLU A 43 -2.43 2.89 -4.55
CA GLU A 43 -3.65 2.12 -4.74
C GLU A 43 -3.54 1.16 -5.93
N TYR A 44 -4.01 -0.08 -5.77
CA TYR A 44 -4.17 -0.97 -6.93
C TYR A 44 -5.11 -0.34 -7.96
N SER A 45 -4.74 -0.39 -9.24
CA SER A 45 -5.59 0.05 -10.34
C SER A 45 -6.44 -1.10 -10.92
N GLY A 46 -7.24 -0.81 -11.94
CA GLY A 46 -8.06 -1.80 -12.65
C GLY A 46 -9.30 -2.25 -11.85
N ARG A 47 -9.60 -3.55 -11.85
CA ARG A 47 -10.79 -4.10 -11.16
C ARG A 47 -10.63 -4.26 -9.65
N ARG A 48 -9.43 -4.05 -9.12
CA ARG A 48 -9.12 -4.07 -7.68
C ARG A 48 -9.64 -5.32 -6.95
N LYS A 49 -9.51 -6.48 -7.60
CA LYS A 49 -9.83 -7.80 -7.02
C LYS A 49 -8.54 -8.48 -6.58
N ILE A 50 -8.43 -8.78 -5.29
CA ILE A 50 -7.23 -9.35 -4.68
C ILE A 50 -7.51 -10.80 -4.28
N TYR A 51 -6.86 -11.74 -4.95
CA TYR A 51 -6.94 -13.18 -4.68
C TYR A 51 -5.56 -13.73 -4.29
N GLY A 52 -5.49 -14.68 -3.36
CA GLY A 52 -4.24 -15.28 -2.92
C GLY A 52 -3.63 -14.55 -1.72
N PHE A 53 -2.37 -14.11 -1.80
CA PHE A 53 -1.60 -13.52 -0.69
C PHE A 53 -1.71 -14.34 0.61
N ARG A 54 -2.23 -13.77 1.70
CA ARG A 54 -2.54 -14.48 2.95
C ARG A 54 -4.02 -14.85 3.07
N GLY A 55 -4.79 -14.59 2.02
CA GLY A 55 -6.20 -14.89 1.91
C GLY A 55 -7.10 -13.98 2.74
N LEU A 56 -6.61 -12.82 3.18
CA LEU A 56 -7.38 -11.92 4.06
C LEU A 56 -8.48 -11.15 3.33
N VAL A 57 -8.35 -10.94 2.02
CA VAL A 57 -9.39 -10.30 1.17
C VAL A 57 -10.06 -11.32 0.26
N ASN A 58 -9.29 -12.03 -0.57
CA ASN A 58 -9.80 -13.08 -1.46
C ASN A 58 -11.05 -12.69 -2.28
N GLY A 59 -11.07 -11.47 -2.81
CA GLY A 59 -12.23 -10.91 -3.48
C GLY A 59 -12.03 -9.46 -3.89
N ASP A 60 -13.14 -8.78 -4.10
CA ASP A 60 -13.17 -7.33 -4.28
C ASP A 60 -12.63 -6.62 -3.02
N ILE A 61 -11.83 -5.56 -3.22
CA ILE A 61 -11.49 -4.70 -2.10
C ILE A 61 -12.73 -3.95 -1.62
N ASP A 62 -12.74 -3.68 -0.33
CA ASP A 62 -13.75 -2.83 0.29
C ASP A 62 -13.28 -1.37 0.19
N GLU A 63 -13.92 -0.59 -0.68
CA GLU A 63 -13.56 0.79 -0.96
C GLU A 63 -13.71 1.72 0.25
N GLU A 64 -14.59 1.39 1.20
CA GLU A 64 -14.80 2.18 2.43
C GLU A 64 -13.61 2.05 3.39
N ARG A 65 -12.86 0.95 3.29
CA ARG A 65 -11.67 0.69 4.11
C ARG A 65 -10.39 1.25 3.50
N VAL A 66 -10.41 1.65 2.23
CA VAL A 66 -9.23 2.21 1.58
C VAL A 66 -8.99 3.60 2.15
N TYR A 67 -7.96 3.69 3.00
CA TYR A 67 -7.52 4.95 3.55
C TYR A 67 -7.00 5.87 2.45
N ARG A 68 -7.71 6.98 2.25
CA ARG A 68 -7.32 8.09 1.39
C ARG A 68 -7.13 9.31 2.29
N PRO A 69 -5.88 9.74 2.51
CA PRO A 69 -5.63 10.94 3.28
C PRO A 69 -6.34 12.09 2.55
N THR A 70 -7.28 12.75 3.21
CA THR A 70 -8.15 13.79 2.63
C THR A 70 -7.95 15.08 3.42
N GLY A 71 -6.77 15.67 3.29
CA GLY A 71 -6.45 16.92 3.96
C GLY A 71 -4.98 17.29 3.80
N LYS A 72 -4.69 18.60 3.74
CA LYS A 72 -3.31 19.12 3.76
C LYS A 72 -2.62 18.92 5.12
N GLU A 73 -3.38 18.56 6.14
CA GLU A 73 -2.92 18.35 7.52
C GLU A 73 -2.59 16.88 7.83
N ASP A 74 -2.98 15.95 6.95
CA ASP A 74 -2.62 14.54 7.12
C ASP A 74 -1.16 14.36 6.70
N GLU A 75 -0.31 14.02 7.67
CA GLU A 75 1.13 13.78 7.44
C GLU A 75 1.40 12.64 6.44
N ASN A 76 0.41 11.79 6.17
CA ASN A 76 0.48 10.69 5.20
C ASN A 76 -0.15 11.06 3.85
N ALA A 77 -0.67 12.29 3.70
CA ALA A 77 -1.03 12.82 2.41
C ALA A 77 0.25 12.97 1.58
N GLY A 78 0.46 12.04 0.64
CA GLY A 78 1.40 12.26 -0.44
C GLY A 78 1.09 13.59 -1.15
N VAL A 79 2.07 14.14 -1.86
CA VAL A 79 1.86 15.35 -2.66
C VAL A 79 0.72 15.08 -3.64
N PHE A 80 -0.46 15.68 -3.39
CA PHE A 80 -1.59 15.64 -4.30
C PHE A 80 -1.14 16.22 -5.65
N GLY A 81 -0.98 15.37 -6.66
CA GLY A 81 -0.56 15.79 -8.00
C GLY A 81 0.62 15.03 -8.60
N ASP A 82 1.06 13.91 -8.02
CA ASP A 82 1.93 12.99 -8.77
C ASP A 82 1.09 12.29 -9.85
N GLU A 83 1.13 12.82 -11.08
CA GLU A 83 0.39 12.32 -12.25
C GLU A 83 0.95 10.99 -12.76
N GLY A 84 1.50 10.13 -11.91
CA GLY A 84 2.11 8.86 -12.32
C GLY A 84 3.03 9.01 -13.54
N GLU A 85 3.71 10.16 -13.66
CA GLU A 85 4.61 10.39 -14.78
C GLU A 85 5.88 9.60 -14.52
N GLN A 86 5.94 8.46 -15.21
CA GLN A 86 7.10 7.59 -15.43
C GLN A 86 7.45 6.63 -14.29
N ASN A 87 7.01 5.38 -14.46
CA ASN A 87 7.85 4.21 -14.26
C ASN A 87 7.77 3.30 -15.50
#